data_AF-A0A1X9MHM0-F1
#
_entry.id   AF-A0A1X9MHM0-F1
#
_cell.length_a   1.000
_cell.length_b   1.000
_cell.length_c   1.000
_cell.angle_alpha   90.00
_cell.angle_beta   90.00
_cell.angle_gamma   90.00
#
_symmetry.space_group_name_H-M   'P 1'
#
loop_
_entity.id
_entity.type
_entity.pdbx_description
1 polymer ?
#
loop_
_entity_poly.entity_id
_entity_poly.type
_entity_poly.pdbx_seq_one_letter_code
_entity_poly.pdbx_strand_id
1 'polypeptide(L)'
;MLESVKLALRITNKAYDSEVVDLIAGARTDLIQAGVSSVKANSDDPLINRAITTYCKANFGMNNPDAERFMQSYEMLKQHLSLAGDYNGNSLE
;
A
#
# COMPACT_ATOMS: atom_id res chain seq x y z
N MET A 1 2.35 4.53 -10.27
CA MET A 1 2.18 4.46 -8.80
C MET A 1 2.51 5.75 -8.06
N LEU A 2 3.75 6.27 -8.13
CA LEU A 2 4.17 7.47 -7.37
C LEU A 2 3.22 8.66 -7.58
N GLU A 3 2.90 9.00 -8.83
CA GLU A 3 2.00 10.13 -9.14
C GLU A 3 0.58 9.94 -8.58
N SER A 4 0.06 8.71 -8.63
CA SER A 4 -1.26 8.36 -8.08
C SER A 4 -1.31 8.55 -6.56
N VAL A 5 -0.25 8.14 -5.86
CA VAL A 5 -0.13 8.34 -4.40
C VAL A 5 0.04 9.82 -4.07
N LYS A 6 0.86 10.56 -4.82
CA LYS A 6 1.02 12.02 -4.65
C LYS A 6 -0.31 12.74 -4.80
N LEU A 7 -1.09 12.40 -5.83
CA LEU A 7 -2.43 12.96 -6.03
C LEU A 7 -3.35 12.64 -4.84
N ALA A 8 -3.31 11.40 -4.35
CA ALA A 8 -4.11 10.97 -3.21
C ALA A 8 -3.72 11.66 -1.89
N LEU A 9 -2.45 12.03 -1.74
CA LEU A 9 -1.89 12.81 -0.62
C LEU A 9 -2.01 14.34 -0.83
N ARG A 10 -2.54 14.79 -1.98
CA ARG A 10 -2.65 16.20 -2.38
C ARG A 10 -1.30 16.93 -2.46
N ILE A 11 -0.24 16.21 -2.82
CA ILE A 11 1.12 16.74 -2.98
C ILE A 11 1.33 17.17 -4.44
N THR A 12 1.75 18.41 -4.66
CA THR A 12 2.04 18.95 -6.00
C THR A 12 3.53 19.14 -6.29
N ASN A 13 4.36 19.25 -5.24
CA ASN A 13 5.81 19.39 -5.36
C ASN A 13 6.51 18.02 -5.35
N LYS A 14 7.82 17.99 -5.62
CA LYS A 14 8.69 16.82 -5.59
C LYS A 14 9.52 16.68 -4.31
N ALA A 15 9.37 17.63 -3.37
CA ALA A 15 10.15 17.65 -2.13
C ALA A 15 10.01 16.37 -1.28
N TYR A 16 8.88 15.67 -1.40
CA TYR A 16 8.57 14.46 -0.63
C TYR A 16 8.61 13.18 -1.50
N ASP A 17 9.08 13.25 -2.74
CA ASP A 17 9.02 12.10 -3.66
C ASP A 17 9.80 10.90 -3.11
N SER A 18 10.96 11.13 -2.50
CA SER A 18 11.76 10.06 -1.88
C SER A 18 11.00 9.39 -0.72
N GLU A 19 10.37 10.17 0.16
CA GLU A 19 9.61 9.65 1.30
C GLU A 19 8.39 8.84 0.82
N VAL A 20 7.68 9.33 -0.19
CA VAL A 20 6.53 8.61 -0.76
C VAL A 20 6.98 7.31 -1.44
N VAL A 21 8.14 7.29 -2.11
CA VAL A 21 8.71 6.07 -2.68
C VAL A 21 9.06 5.05 -1.60
N ASP A 22 9.65 5.47 -0.49
CA ASP A 22 9.95 4.61 0.67
C ASP A 22 8.67 4.03 1.28
N LEU A 23 7.63 4.83 1.46
CA LEU A 23 6.32 4.35 1.96
C LEU A 23 5.67 3.35 1.02
N ILE A 24 5.78 3.56 -0.30
CA ILE A 24 5.29 2.60 -1.31
C ILE A 24 6.05 1.28 -1.21
N ALA A 25 7.39 1.33 -1.08
CA ALA A 25 8.22 0.14 -0.94
C ALA A 25 7.92 -0.62 0.37
N GLY A 26 7.73 0.11 1.47
CA GLY A 26 7.32 -0.43 2.76
C GLY A 26 5.97 -1.16 2.67
N ALA A 27 4.97 -0.54 2.05
CA ALA A 27 3.65 -1.15 1.85
C ALA A 27 3.72 -2.44 1.01
N ARG A 28 4.50 -2.45 -0.09
CA ARG A 28 4.67 -3.65 -0.92
C ARG A 28 5.32 -4.78 -0.12
N THR A 29 6.37 -4.46 0.64
CA THR A 29 7.06 -5.43 1.48
C THR A 29 6.12 -6.01 2.53
N ASP A 30 5.32 -5.17 3.19
CA ASP A 30 4.36 -5.60 4.21
C ASP A 30 3.26 -6.51 3.63
N LEU A 31 2.74 -6.20 2.44
CA LEU A 31 1.81 -7.08 1.73
C LEU A 31 2.43 -8.45 1.44
N ILE A 32 3.69 -8.48 0.98
CA ILE A 32 4.42 -9.73 0.70
C ILE A 32 4.62 -10.54 1.99
N GLN A 33 5.05 -9.89 3.07
CA GLN A 33 5.22 -10.53 4.38
C GLN A 33 3.89 -11.08 4.93
N ALA A 34 2.76 -10.45 4.60
CA ALA A 34 1.44 -10.93 4.97
C ALA A 34 0.96 -12.13 4.12
N GLY A 35 1.68 -12.52 3.07
CA GLY A 35 1.35 -13.68 2.22
C GLY A 35 0.81 -13.34 0.83
N VAL A 36 0.80 -12.06 0.44
CA VAL A 36 0.47 -11.66 -0.94
C VAL A 36 1.64 -12.02 -1.86
N SER A 37 1.34 -12.59 -3.03
CA SER A 37 2.32 -12.91 -4.07
C SER A 37 3.17 -11.68 -4.42
N SER A 38 4.49 -11.85 -4.48
CA SER A 38 5.41 -10.79 -4.92
C SER A 38 5.10 -10.28 -6.32
N VAL A 39 4.57 -11.14 -7.21
CA VAL A 39 4.15 -10.75 -8.55
C VAL A 39 2.96 -9.78 -8.46
N LYS A 40 1.92 -10.14 -7.70
CA LYS A 40 0.73 -9.29 -7.52
C LYS A 40 1.09 -8.01 -6.77
N ALA A 41 1.87 -8.10 -5.70
CA ALA A 41 2.33 -6.97 -4.92
C ALA A 41 3.19 -5.99 -5.70
N ASN A 42 3.78 -6.38 -6.85
CA ASN A 42 4.52 -5.50 -7.77
C ASN A 42 3.77 -5.19 -9.07
N SER A 43 2.56 -5.72 -9.25
CA SER A 43 1.70 -5.46 -10.41
C SER A 43 0.98 -4.11 -10.28
N ASP A 44 0.36 -3.66 -11.37
CA ASP A 44 -0.54 -2.49 -11.39
C ASP A 44 -1.98 -2.87 -11.02
N ASP A 45 -2.14 -3.84 -10.12
CA ASP A 45 -3.45 -4.33 -9.72
C ASP A 45 -4.22 -3.25 -8.92
N PRO A 46 -5.51 -3.01 -9.23
CA PRO A 46 -6.27 -1.93 -8.60
C PRO A 46 -6.45 -2.11 -7.08
N LEU A 47 -6.54 -3.34 -6.57
CA LEU A 47 -6.65 -3.58 -5.13
C LEU A 47 -5.30 -3.41 -4.42
N ILE A 48 -4.20 -3.83 -5.05
CA ILE A 48 -2.84 -3.58 -4.55
C ILE A 48 -2.54 -2.08 -4.51
N ASN A 49 -2.85 -1.37 -5.59
CA ASN A 49 -2.69 0.08 -5.67
C ASN A 49 -3.53 0.80 -4.59
N ARG A 50 -4.74 0.31 -4.31
CA ARG A 50 -5.59 0.82 -3.22
C ARG A 50 -4.98 0.56 -1.84
N ALA A 51 -4.46 -0.65 -1.59
CA ALA A 51 -3.83 -1.00 -0.32
C ALA A 51 -2.62 -0.10 -0.04
N ILE A 52 -1.70 0.02 -1.01
CA ILE A 52 -0.51 0.87 -0.90
C ILE A 52 -0.89 2.34 -0.70
N THR A 53 -1.88 2.85 -1.44
CA THR A 53 -2.34 4.25 -1.28
C THR A 53 -2.91 4.49 0.13
N THR A 54 -3.66 3.53 0.67
CA THR A 54 -4.21 3.60 2.03
C THR A 54 -3.10 3.59 3.08
N TYR A 55 -2.09 2.73 2.92
CA TYR A 55 -0.90 2.71 3.78
C TYR A 55 -0.16 4.04 3.75
N CYS A 56 0.07 4.60 2.56
CA CYS A 56 0.74 5.89 2.43
C CYS A 56 -0.07 7.00 3.11
N LYS A 57 -1.40 7.01 3.00
CA LYS A 57 -2.25 7.99 3.71
C LYS A 57 -2.15 7.86 5.23
N ALA A 58 -2.01 6.65 5.75
CA ALA A 58 -1.87 6.41 7.19
C ALA A 58 -0.52 6.91 7.74
N ASN A 59 0.56 6.74 6.96
CA ASN A 59 1.93 6.93 7.43
C ASN A 59 2.60 8.23 6.92
N PHE A 60 1.99 8.91 5.96
CA PHE A 60 2.53 10.17 5.43
C PHE A 60 2.15 11.36 6.33
N GLY A 61 3.16 12.04 6.86
CA GLY A 61 3.01 13.18 7.75
C GLY A 61 2.70 12.81 9.20
N MET A 62 3.29 13.56 10.15
CA MET A 62 3.21 13.26 11.59
C MET A 62 1.88 13.66 12.27
N ASN A 63 1.04 14.46 11.63
CA ASN A 63 -0.19 15.02 12.23
C ASN A 63 -1.42 14.70 11.36
N ASN A 64 -1.67 13.42 11.12
CA ASN A 64 -2.87 12.97 10.43
C ASN A 64 -3.89 12.41 11.45
N PRO A 65 -5.01 13.11 11.74
CA PRO A 65 -6.03 12.62 12.67
C PRO A 65 -6.75 11.36 12.16
N ASP A 66 -6.71 11.11 10.85
CA ASP A 66 -7.29 9.92 10.23
C ASP A 66 -6.28 8.76 10.11
N ALA A 67 -5.04 8.91 10.61
CA ALA A 67 -3.97 7.93 10.46
C ALA A 67 -4.38 6.53 10.93
N GLU A 68 -4.93 6.43 12.15
CA GLU A 68 -5.39 5.15 12.71
C GLU A 68 -6.48 4.51 11.86
N ARG A 69 -7.44 5.32 11.39
CA ARG A 69 -8.54 4.83 10.55
C ARG A 69 -8.04 4.30 9.21
N PHE A 70 -7.08 4.99 8.59
CA PHE A 70 -6.46 4.51 7.37
C PHE A 70 -5.64 3.24 7.63
N MET A 71 -4.91 3.17 8.74
CA MET A 71 -4.14 1.97 9.09
C MET A 71 -5.05 0.76 9.33
N GLN A 72 -6.18 0.94 10.04
CA GLN A 72 -7.18 -0.11 10.20
C GLN A 72 -7.76 -0.57 8.86
N SER A 73 -8.09 0.37 7.97
CA SER A 73 -8.57 0.03 6.63
C SER A 73 -7.51 -0.71 5.81
N TYR A 74 -6.23 -0.37 5.98
CA TYR A 74 -5.12 -1.05 5.34
C TYR A 74 -4.96 -2.48 5.87
N GLU A 75 -5.00 -2.69 7.19
CA GLU A 75 -4.90 -4.02 7.79
C GLU A 75 -6.01 -4.96 7.30
N MET A 76 -7.26 -4.47 7.21
CA MET A 76 -8.37 -5.25 6.66
C MET A 76 -8.15 -5.62 5.18
N LEU A 77 -7.65 -4.67 4.38
CA LEU A 77 -7.32 -4.94 2.97
C LEU A 77 -6.19 -5.95 2.85
N LYS A 78 -5.14 -5.81 3.66
CA LYS A 78 -3.99 -6.72 3.70
C LYS A 78 -4.42 -8.14 4.03
N GLN A 79 -5.23 -8.33 5.07
CA GLN A 79 -5.79 -9.62 5.45
C GLN A 79 -6.67 -10.22 4.35
N HIS A 80 -7.52 -9.41 3.71
CA HIS A 80 -8.35 -9.87 2.60
C HIS A 80 -7.50 -10.33 1.41
N LEU A 81 -6.47 -9.55 1.05
CA LEU A 81 -5.57 -9.87 -0.06
C LEU A 81 -4.69 -11.09 0.22
N SER A 82 -4.23 -11.28 1.45
CA SER A 82 -3.43 -12.47 1.79
C SER A 82 -4.25 -13.75 1.78
N LEU A 83 -5.55 -13.69 2.10
CA LEU A 83 -6.44 -14.85 2.09
C LEU A 83 -7.10 -15.12 0.74
N ALA A 84 -7.15 -14.13 -0.16
CA ALA A 84 -7.71 -14.29 -1.49
C ALA A 84 -6.77 -15.14 -2.37
N GLY A 85 -7.23 -16.30 -2.85
CA GLY A 85 -6.41 -17.23 -3.64
C GLY A 85 -5.80 -16.61 -4.90
N ASP A 86 -6.44 -15.60 -5.49
CA ASP A 86 -5.94 -14.86 -6.67
C ASP A 86 -4.72 -13.96 -6.36
N TYR A 87 -4.51 -13.65 -5.08
CA TYR A 87 -3.47 -12.76 -4.57
C TYR A 87 -2.47 -13.46 -3.67
N ASN A 88 -2.80 -14.64 -3.17
CA ASN A 88 -1.97 -15.44 -2.30
C ASN A 88 -0.72 -15.97 -3.04
N GLY A 89 0.45 -15.89 -2.41
CA GLY A 89 1.72 -16.38 -2.96
C GLY A 89 1.87 -17.90 -2.98
N ASN A 90 0.98 -18.63 -2.32
CA ASN A 90 1.00 -20.08 -2.10
C ASN A 90 0.11 -20.84 -3.09
N SER A 91 -0.43 -20.18 -4.12
CA SER A 91 -1.38 -20.79 -5.07
C SER A 91 -0.71 -21.66 -6.14
N LEU A 92 0.62 -21.80 -6.16
CA LEU A 92 1.34 -22.75 -7.00
C LEU A 92 2.65 -23.18 -6.31
N GLU A 93 2.57 -24.22 -5.48
CA GLU A 93 3.59 -25.27 -5.27
C GLU A 93 2.93 -26.50 -4.62
#